data_AF-A0A534CGE3-F1
#
_entry.id   AF-A0A534CGE3-F1
#
_cell.length_a   1.000
_cell.length_b   1.000
_cell.length_c   1.000
_cell.angle_alpha   90.00
_cell.angle_beta   90.00
_cell.angle_gamma   90.00
#
_symmetry.space_group_name_H-M   'P 1'
#
loop_
_entity.id
_entity.type
_entity.pdbx_description
1 polymer ?
#
loop_
_entity_poly.entity_id
_entity_poly.type
_entity_poly.pdbx_seq_one_letter_code
_entity_poly.pdbx_strand_id
1 'polypeptide(L)'
;MDCISLYQVIIKFNQLIFELFNINIHKYPTLSSLAFAIFRTVFLENNTIPQLSGQVAKDIRQGYTGGAVDMHLPENPEGVQLYAYDVNSLYPSIMLDKDMPVGKPVLFEGNIRVIEPNAFGFFYCEIIAPDNLKHPILQTHVMTNNGIRTMAPIGI
;
A
#
# COMPACT_ATOMS: atom_id res chain seq x y z
N MET A 1 35.87 10.07 -11.45
CA MET A 1 35.20 10.70 -10.29
C MET A 1 34.02 9.83 -9.87
N ASP A 2 33.07 9.54 -10.78
CA ASP A 2 31.84 8.78 -10.51
C ASP A 2 32.04 7.40 -9.88
N CYS A 3 32.97 6.58 -10.39
CA CYS A 3 33.25 5.25 -9.82
C CYS A 3 33.77 5.33 -8.37
N ILE A 4 34.54 6.37 -8.05
CA ILE A 4 35.08 6.58 -6.70
C ILE A 4 33.96 7.02 -5.76
N SER A 5 33.13 7.97 -6.20
CA SER A 5 31.96 8.44 -5.44
C SER A 5 30.97 7.31 -5.16
N LEU A 6 30.63 6.52 -6.19
CA LEU A 6 29.76 5.36 -6.04
C LEU A 6 30.33 4.34 -5.06
N TYR A 7 31.62 4.00 -5.20
CA TYR A 7 32.30 3.10 -4.27
C TYR A 7 32.21 3.60 -2.81
N GLN A 8 32.50 4.88 -2.58
CA GLN A 8 32.42 5.48 -1.24
C GLN A 8 31.01 5.47 -0.66
N VAL A 9 29.99 5.77 -1.47
CA VAL A 9 28.58 5.74 -1.04
C VAL A 9 28.17 4.32 -0.66
N ILE A 10 28.52 3.32 -1.48
CA ILE A 10 28.18 1.92 -1.21
C ILE A 10 28.86 1.45 0.10
N ILE A 11 30.12 1.78 0.32
CA ILE A 11 30.84 1.39 1.55
C ILE A 11 30.20 2.02 2.78
N LYS A 12 29.89 3.33 2.76
CA LYS A 12 29.23 4.01 3.87
C LYS A 12 27.82 3.49 4.12
N PHE A 13 27.07 3.22 3.05
CA PHE A 13 25.73 2.62 3.16
C PHE A 13 25.78 1.22 3.77
N ASN A 14 26.75 0.39 3.38
CA ASN A 14 26.97 -0.92 3.97
C ASN A 14 27.27 -0.83 5.47
N GLN A 15 28.20 0.06 5.85
CA GLN A 15 28.55 0.29 7.26
C GLN A 15 27.33 0.71 8.06
N LEU A 16 26.58 1.70 7.58
CA LEU A 16 25.36 2.20 8.24
C LEU A 16 24.31 1.10 8.45
N ILE A 17 24.02 0.31 7.41
CA ILE A 17 23.02 -0.76 7.50
C ILE A 17 23.48 -1.89 8.43
N PHE A 18 24.76 -2.24 8.38
CA PHE A 18 25.32 -3.25 9.26
C PHE A 18 25.33 -2.80 10.73
N GLU A 19 25.69 -1.55 11.01
CA GLU A 19 25.67 -0.97 12.36
C GLU A 19 24.25 -0.90 12.94
N LEU A 20 23.26 -0.52 12.13
CA LEU A 20 21.87 -0.36 12.59
C LEU A 20 21.12 -1.70 12.73
N PHE A 21 21.35 -2.64 11.82
CA PHE A 21 20.50 -3.84 11.70
C PHE A 21 21.27 -5.16 11.70
N ASN A 22 22.60 -5.13 11.73
CA ASN A 22 23.47 -6.31 11.62
C ASN A 22 23.19 -7.15 10.36
N ILE A 23 22.87 -6.48 9.25
CA ILE A 23 22.52 -7.10 7.96
C ILE A 23 23.55 -6.73 6.90
N ASN A 24 24.00 -7.75 6.16
CA ASN A 24 24.94 -7.60 5.05
C ASN A 24 24.19 -7.28 3.75
N ILE A 25 24.41 -6.08 3.19
CA ILE A 25 23.72 -5.61 1.98
C ILE A 25 24.10 -6.40 0.72
N HIS A 26 25.25 -7.08 0.68
CA HIS A 26 25.72 -7.82 -0.49
C HIS A 26 24.79 -8.98 -0.88
N LYS A 27 23.91 -9.43 0.03
CA LYS A 27 22.89 -10.45 -0.24
C LYS A 27 21.62 -9.88 -0.90
N TYR A 28 21.49 -8.56 -0.97
CA TYR A 28 20.26 -7.86 -1.33
C TYR A 28 20.55 -6.79 -2.39
N PRO A 29 20.44 -7.12 -3.69
CA PRO A 29 20.87 -6.23 -4.77
C PRO A 29 19.99 -5.00 -4.93
N THR A 30 18.78 -4.97 -4.36
CA THR A 30 17.85 -3.84 -4.43
C THR A 30 17.47 -3.33 -3.06
N LEU A 31 17.19 -2.03 -2.94
CA LEU A 31 16.71 -1.42 -1.70
C LEU A 31 15.43 -2.09 -1.19
N SER A 32 14.51 -2.47 -2.07
CA SER A 32 13.29 -3.19 -1.69
C SER A 32 13.59 -4.55 -1.07
N SER A 33 14.53 -5.31 -1.65
CA SER A 33 14.96 -6.60 -1.09
C SER A 33 15.65 -6.44 0.27
N LEU A 34 16.45 -5.38 0.43
CA LEU A 34 17.13 -5.08 1.68
C LEU A 34 16.15 -4.63 2.77
N ALA A 35 15.24 -3.71 2.46
CA ALA A 35 14.22 -3.24 3.39
C ALA A 35 13.32 -4.38 3.86
N PHE A 36 12.91 -5.27 2.94
CA PHE A 36 12.14 -6.46 3.30
C PHE A 36 12.94 -7.43 4.18
N ALA A 37 14.24 -7.61 3.91
CA ALA A 37 15.10 -8.45 4.74
C ALA A 37 15.30 -7.88 6.14
N ILE A 38 15.50 -6.57 6.27
CA ILE A 38 15.57 -5.86 7.55
C ILE A 38 14.27 -6.06 8.32
N PHE A 39 13.13 -5.75 7.69
CA PHE A 39 11.82 -5.93 8.31
C PHE A 39 11.61 -7.36 8.80
N ARG A 40 11.88 -8.36 7.96
CA ARG A 40 11.67 -9.77 8.31
C ARG A 40 12.61 -10.33 9.37
N THR A 41 13.83 -9.82 9.46
CA THR A 41 14.85 -10.36 10.37
C THR A 41 14.79 -9.68 11.73
N VAL A 42 14.50 -8.38 11.75
CA VAL A 42 14.59 -7.54 12.95
C VAL A 42 13.23 -7.27 13.58
N PHE A 43 12.18 -7.09 12.77
CA PHE A 43 10.91 -6.49 13.25
C PHE A 43 9.71 -7.42 13.13
N LEU A 44 9.70 -8.35 12.17
CA LEU A 44 8.58 -9.27 11.97
C LEU A 44 8.72 -10.52 12.84
N GLU A 45 7.66 -10.84 13.58
CA GLU A 45 7.59 -12.08 14.35
C GLU A 45 7.59 -13.32 13.44
N ASN A 46 8.13 -14.43 13.96
CA ASN A 46 8.20 -15.68 13.22
C ASN A 46 6.79 -16.24 12.95
N ASN A 47 6.58 -16.72 11.72
CA ASN A 47 5.34 -17.38 11.28
C ASN A 47 4.07 -16.50 11.30
N THR A 48 4.22 -15.17 11.29
CA THR A 48 3.08 -14.22 11.32
C THR A 48 2.35 -14.10 9.98
N ILE A 49 3.09 -14.13 8.86
CA ILE A 49 2.53 -13.96 7.51
C ILE A 49 2.59 -15.29 6.75
N PRO A 50 1.45 -15.93 6.44
CA PRO A 50 1.44 -17.17 5.68
C PRO A 50 1.73 -16.93 4.20
N GLN A 51 2.35 -17.91 3.55
CA GLN A 51 2.47 -17.90 2.09
C GLN A 51 1.12 -18.28 1.46
N LEU A 52 0.51 -17.32 0.78
CA LEU A 52 -0.74 -17.53 0.05
C LEU A 52 -0.45 -17.81 -1.44
N SER A 53 -1.18 -18.77 -2.00
CA SER A 53 -1.09 -19.15 -3.41
C SER A 53 -2.47 -19.54 -3.95
N GLY A 54 -2.55 -19.82 -5.25
CA GLY A 54 -3.79 -20.26 -5.88
C GLY A 54 -4.87 -19.18 -5.91
N GLN A 55 -6.13 -19.60 -5.76
CA GLN A 55 -7.30 -18.74 -5.93
C GLN A 55 -7.40 -17.67 -4.82
N VAL A 56 -7.17 -18.04 -3.56
CA VAL A 56 -7.21 -17.10 -2.42
C VAL A 56 -6.27 -15.90 -2.63
N ALA A 57 -5.05 -16.15 -3.11
CA ALA A 57 -4.11 -15.08 -3.40
C ALA A 57 -4.56 -14.20 -4.58
N LYS A 58 -5.25 -14.77 -5.58
CA LYS A 58 -5.81 -14.02 -6.71
C LYS A 58 -6.97 -13.14 -6.26
N ASP A 59 -7.87 -13.65 -5.43
CA ASP A 59 -9.04 -12.92 -4.95
C ASP A 59 -8.63 -11.74 -4.08
N ILE A 60 -7.69 -11.95 -3.14
CA ILE A 60 -7.13 -10.86 -2.32
C ILE A 60 -6.47 -9.78 -3.19
N ARG A 61 -5.73 -10.17 -4.24
CA ARG A 61 -5.07 -9.22 -5.15
C ARG A 61 -6.06 -8.39 -5.98
N GLN A 62 -7.30 -8.84 -6.19
CA GLN A 62 -8.30 -8.04 -6.90
C GLN A 62 -8.68 -6.78 -6.10
N GLY A 63 -8.64 -6.85 -4.77
CA GLY A 63 -8.86 -5.70 -3.88
C GLY A 63 -7.65 -4.78 -3.71
N TYR A 64 -6.50 -5.08 -4.33
CA TYR A 64 -5.31 -4.24 -4.22
C TYR A 64 -5.43 -3.01 -5.12
N THR A 65 -5.36 -1.83 -4.51
CA THR A 65 -5.40 -0.54 -5.21
C THR A 65 -4.23 0.34 -4.78
N GLY A 66 -3.91 1.34 -5.61
CA GLY A 66 -2.84 2.31 -5.35
C GLY A 66 -3.28 3.47 -4.45
N GLY A 67 -2.55 4.57 -4.50
CA GLY A 67 -2.96 5.81 -3.84
C GLY A 67 -4.26 6.37 -4.42
N ALA A 68 -5.01 7.08 -3.59
CA ALA A 68 -6.15 7.87 -4.04
C ALA A 68 -5.66 9.10 -4.80
N VAL A 69 -6.22 9.34 -5.99
CA VAL A 69 -5.94 10.52 -6.81
C VAL A 69 -7.26 11.07 -7.30
N ASP A 70 -7.59 12.28 -6.86
CA ASP A 70 -8.80 12.96 -7.29
C ASP A 70 -8.59 13.63 -8.65
N MET A 71 -9.54 13.43 -9.55
CA MET A 71 -9.59 14.14 -10.83
C MET A 71 -10.52 15.34 -10.68
N HIS A 72 -9.94 16.53 -10.58
CA HIS A 72 -10.69 17.78 -10.62
C HIS A 72 -10.02 18.74 -11.60
N LEU A 73 -10.79 19.70 -12.13
CA LEU A 73 -10.25 20.83 -12.86
C LEU A 73 -9.78 21.85 -11.81
N PRO A 74 -8.46 22.08 -11.63
CA PRO A 74 -7.99 23.02 -10.63
C PRO A 74 -8.33 24.45 -11.07
N GLU A 75 -9.09 25.17 -10.25
CA GLU A 75 -9.35 26.59 -10.41
C GLU A 75 -8.60 27.35 -9.31
N ASN A 76 -7.86 28.40 -9.68
CA ASN A 76 -7.26 29.32 -8.71
C ASN A 76 -7.78 30.73 -8.95
N PRO A 77 -8.81 31.18 -8.21
CA PRO A 77 -9.35 32.51 -8.36
C PRO A 77 -8.28 33.58 -8.11
N GLU A 78 -8.35 34.68 -8.86
CA GLU A 78 -7.41 35.78 -8.71
C GLU A 78 -7.44 36.35 -7.27
N GLY A 79 -6.25 36.57 -6.70
CA GLY A 79 -6.10 37.07 -5.33
C GLY A 79 -6.25 36.02 -4.23
N VAL A 80 -6.46 34.74 -4.56
CA VAL A 80 -6.53 33.65 -3.58
C VAL A 80 -5.17 32.95 -3.43
N GLN A 81 -4.72 32.77 -2.19
CA GLN A 81 -3.51 32.02 -1.88
C GLN A 81 -3.81 30.52 -1.80
N LEU A 82 -2.99 29.72 -2.48
CA LEU A 82 -3.07 28.26 -2.44
C LEU A 82 -2.16 27.69 -1.35
N TYR A 83 -2.63 26.62 -0.71
CA TYR A 83 -1.88 25.85 0.27
C TYR A 83 -1.77 24.40 -0.21
N ALA A 84 -0.57 23.84 -0.10
CA ALA A 84 -0.30 22.44 -0.37
C ALA A 84 0.07 21.74 0.93
N TYR A 85 -0.60 20.62 1.20
CA TYR A 85 -0.37 19.81 2.40
C TYR A 85 0.03 18.41 1.97
N ASP A 86 1.04 17.86 2.62
CA ASP A 86 1.51 16.49 2.41
C ASP A 86 1.69 15.81 3.76
N VAL A 87 1.43 14.50 3.80
CA VAL A 87 1.57 13.68 5.00
C VAL A 87 2.98 13.14 5.06
N ASN A 88 3.69 13.45 6.14
CA ASN A 88 5.03 12.94 6.38
C ASN A 88 5.02 11.41 6.48
N SER A 89 5.63 10.74 5.49
CA SER A 89 5.77 9.28 5.46
C SER A 89 4.43 8.54 5.65
N LEU A 90 3.43 8.88 4.83
CA LEU A 90 2.07 8.32 4.91
C LEU A 90 2.05 6.80 5.17
N TYR A 91 2.64 5.99 4.29
CA TYR A 91 2.60 4.52 4.46
C TYR A 91 3.28 4.04 5.77
N PRO A 92 4.53 4.44 6.09
CA PRO A 92 5.12 4.11 7.40
C PRO A 92 4.29 4.53 8.61
N SER A 93 3.68 5.73 8.59
CA SER A 93 2.84 6.19 9.70
C SER A 93 1.63 5.28 9.92
N ILE A 94 0.96 4.87 8.84
CA ILE A 94 -0.16 3.93 8.90
C ILE A 94 0.30 2.54 9.36
N MET A 95 1.42 2.04 8.86
CA MET A 95 1.98 0.75 9.28
C MET A 95 2.41 0.71 10.75
N LEU A 96 2.72 1.86 11.35
CA LEU A 96 3.09 1.99 12.76
C LEU A 96 1.85 2.10 13.66
N ASP A 97 0.87 2.92 13.25
CA ASP A 97 -0.24 3.33 14.12
C ASP A 97 -1.50 2.46 13.97
N LYS A 98 -1.56 1.59 12.97
CA LYS A 98 -2.75 0.78 12.66
C LYS A 98 -2.45 -0.71 12.64
N ASP A 99 -3.45 -1.49 13.04
CA ASP A 99 -3.40 -2.95 12.95
C ASP A 99 -3.36 -3.39 11.48
N MET A 100 -2.39 -4.24 11.16
CA MET A 100 -2.20 -4.81 9.83
C MET A 100 -2.64 -6.28 9.82
N PRO A 101 -3.31 -6.76 8.76
CA PRO A 101 -3.80 -8.12 8.72
C PRO A 101 -2.66 -9.14 8.66
N VAL A 102 -2.72 -10.13 9.56
CA VAL A 102 -1.79 -11.25 9.67
C VAL A 102 -2.55 -12.56 9.85
N GLY A 103 -1.86 -13.70 9.83
CA GLY A 103 -2.49 -15.01 9.97
C GLY A 103 -3.17 -15.53 8.71
N LYS A 104 -3.75 -16.73 8.82
CA LYS A 104 -4.37 -17.43 7.68
C LYS A 104 -5.80 -16.91 7.45
N PRO A 105 -6.15 -16.45 6.23
CA PRO A 105 -7.49 -16.00 5.93
C PRO A 105 -8.50 -17.16 6.00
N VAL A 106 -9.72 -16.83 6.41
CA VAL A 106 -10.86 -17.77 6.44
C VAL A 106 -11.81 -17.41 5.31
N LEU A 107 -12.17 -18.40 4.49
CA LEU A 107 -13.20 -18.24 3.47
C LEU A 107 -14.58 -18.28 4.13
N PHE A 108 -15.45 -17.38 3.73
CA PHE A 108 -16.81 -17.29 4.22
C PHE A 108 -17.77 -17.00 3.06
N GLU A 109 -19.00 -17.52 3.17
CA GLU A 109 -20.10 -17.26 2.23
C GLU A 109 -21.35 -16.87 3.02
N GLY A 110 -22.04 -15.83 2.57
CA GLY A 110 -23.26 -15.31 3.18
C GLY A 110 -23.10 -13.91 3.77
N ASN A 111 -23.90 -13.60 4.79
CA ASN A 111 -23.86 -12.29 5.45
C ASN A 111 -22.88 -12.32 6.63
N ILE A 112 -21.68 -11.74 6.42
CA ILE A 112 -20.62 -11.75 7.43
C ILE A 112 -21.04 -11.02 8.71
N ARG A 113 -21.92 -10.02 8.61
CA ARG A 113 -22.36 -9.21 9.75
C ARG A 113 -23.22 -9.98 10.75
N VAL A 114 -23.75 -11.15 10.36
CA VAL A 114 -24.47 -12.05 11.27
C VAL A 114 -23.50 -12.81 12.17
N ILE A 115 -22.29 -13.10 11.67
CA ILE A 115 -21.27 -13.88 12.37
C ILE A 115 -20.31 -12.95 13.11
N GLU A 116 -19.82 -11.93 12.42
CA GLU A 116 -18.87 -10.95 12.91
C GLU A 116 -19.29 -9.56 12.40
N PRO A 117 -20.09 -8.80 13.19
CA PRO A 117 -20.58 -7.48 12.82
C PRO A 117 -19.48 -6.50 12.42
N ASN A 118 -18.28 -6.64 12.98
CA ASN A 118 -17.13 -5.76 12.73
C ASN A 118 -16.06 -6.45 11.87
N ALA A 119 -16.47 -7.34 10.98
CA ALA A 119 -15.53 -8.12 10.18
C ALA A 119 -14.65 -7.23 9.31
N PHE A 120 -13.35 -7.54 9.34
CA PHE A 120 -12.35 -6.99 8.45
C PHE A 120 -11.92 -8.07 7.46
N GLY A 121 -11.90 -7.75 6.17
CA GLY A 121 -11.53 -8.71 5.14
C GLY A 121 -11.78 -8.22 3.73
N PHE A 122 -11.69 -9.16 2.79
CA PHE A 122 -11.96 -8.95 1.37
C PHE A 122 -13.36 -9.47 1.06
N PHE A 123 -14.21 -8.61 0.51
CA PHE A 123 -15.61 -8.93 0.27
C PHE A 123 -16.01 -8.65 -1.17
N TYR A 124 -16.75 -9.59 -1.75
CA TYR A 124 -17.47 -9.36 -2.99
C TYR A 124 -18.86 -8.83 -2.64
N CYS A 125 -19.15 -7.59 -3.04
CA CYS A 125 -20.39 -6.90 -2.69
C CYS A 125 -20.93 -6.10 -3.87
N GLU A 126 -22.26 -6.02 -3.95
CA GLU A 126 -22.95 -5.00 -4.72
C GLU A 126 -23.09 -3.75 -3.85
N ILE A 127 -22.73 -2.59 -4.39
CA ILE A 127 -22.67 -1.33 -3.65
C ILE A 127 -23.48 -0.28 -4.39
N ILE A 128 -24.34 0.43 -3.65
CA ILE A 128 -25.08 1.59 -4.14
C ILE A 128 -24.44 2.83 -3.51
N ALA A 129 -23.94 3.74 -4.35
CA ALA A 129 -23.37 5.00 -3.91
C ALA A 129 -24.48 6.01 -3.57
N PRO A 130 -24.25 6.93 -2.60
CA PRO A 130 -25.19 8.01 -2.33
C PRO A 130 -25.16 9.06 -3.45
N ASP A 131 -26.31 9.67 -3.74
CA ASP A 131 -26.49 10.60 -4.87
C ASP A 131 -25.59 11.85 -4.84
N ASN A 132 -25.06 12.24 -3.67
CA ASN A 132 -24.31 13.48 -3.47
C ASN A 132 -22.90 13.24 -2.90
N LEU A 133 -22.18 12.27 -3.45
CA LEU A 133 -20.83 11.92 -3.00
C LEU A 133 -19.79 12.96 -3.44
N LYS A 134 -19.27 13.76 -2.49
CA LYS A 134 -18.25 14.79 -2.77
C LYS A 134 -16.85 14.21 -3.00
N HIS A 135 -16.51 13.15 -2.28
CA HIS A 135 -15.19 12.50 -2.34
C HIS A 135 -15.40 11.00 -2.54
N PRO A 136 -15.28 10.48 -3.76
CA PRO A 136 -15.44 9.06 -4.02
C PRO A 136 -14.28 8.28 -3.38
N ILE A 137 -14.61 7.41 -2.41
CA ILE A 137 -13.62 6.65 -1.65
C ILE A 137 -13.33 5.26 -2.24
N LEU A 138 -14.21 4.75 -3.11
CA LEU A 138 -14.07 3.44 -3.72
C LEU A 138 -13.43 3.57 -5.09
N GLN A 139 -12.28 2.93 -5.24
CA GLN A 139 -11.57 2.85 -6.50
C GLN A 139 -12.00 1.61 -7.28
N THR A 140 -12.19 1.75 -8.58
CA THR A 140 -12.50 0.67 -9.51
C THR A 140 -11.42 0.55 -10.58
N HIS A 141 -11.17 -0.67 -11.02
CA HIS A 141 -10.26 -0.95 -12.13
C HIS A 141 -11.05 -0.93 -13.43
N VAL A 142 -10.79 0.07 -14.27
CA VAL A 142 -11.49 0.29 -15.54
C VAL A 142 -10.54 0.02 -16.70
N MET A 143 -10.98 -0.81 -17.64
CA MET A 143 -10.23 -1.07 -18.87
C MET A 143 -10.36 0.13 -19.81
N THR A 144 -9.23 0.74 -20.17
CA THR A 144 -9.14 1.80 -21.19
C THR A 144 -8.39 1.28 -22.41
N ASN A 145 -8.42 2.05 -23.51
CA ASN A 145 -7.61 1.73 -24.70
C ASN A 145 -6.10 1.63 -24.40
N ASN A 146 -5.63 2.28 -23.32
CA ASN A 146 -4.24 2.29 -22.88
C ASN A 146 -3.99 1.39 -21.67
N GLY A 147 -4.82 0.35 -21.48
CA GLY A 147 -4.74 -0.61 -20.38
C GLY A 147 -5.64 -0.30 -19.19
N ILE A 148 -5.47 -1.07 -18.11
CA ILE A 148 -6.25 -0.93 -16.88
C ILE A 148 -5.84 0.34 -16.15
N ARG A 149 -6.83 1.15 -15.74
CA ARG A 149 -6.67 2.34 -14.91
C ARG A 149 -7.47 2.19 -13.64
N THR A 150 -6.92 2.63 -12.52
CA THR A 150 -7.64 2.73 -11.24
C THR A 150 -8.27 4.11 -11.16
N MET A 151 -9.60 4.17 -11.09
CA MET A 151 -10.36 5.43 -11.01
C MET A 151 -11.30 5.40 -9.81
N ALA A 152 -11.53 6.54 -9.17
CA ALA A 152 -12.59 6.69 -8.17
C ALA A 152 -13.78 7.40 -8.85
N PRO A 153 -14.75 6.67 -9.41
CA PRO A 153 -15.83 7.29 -10.15
C PRO A 153 -16.71 8.12 -9.20
N ILE A 154 -16.97 9.36 -9.59
CA ILE A 154 -18.14 10.10 -9.13
C ILE A 154 -19.36 9.49 -9.83
N GLY A 155 -20.30 8.94 -9.06
CA GLY A 155 -21.50 8.30 -9.60
C GLY A 155 -22.47 9.32 -10.18
N ILE A 156 -22.13 9.88 -11.34
CA ILE A 156 -23.01 10.73 -12.15
C ILE A 156 -23.84 9.85 -13.08
#